data_AF-K1RCX0-F1
#
_entry.id   AF-K1RCX0-F1
#
_cell.length_a   1.000
_cell.length_b   1.000
_cell.length_c   1.000
_cell.angle_alpha   90.00
_cell.angle_beta   90.00
_cell.angle_gamma   90.00
#
_symmetry.space_group_name_H-M   'P 1'
#
loop_
_entity.id
_entity.type
_entity.pdbx_description
1 polymer ?
#
loop_
_entity_poly.entity_id
_entity_poly.type
_entity_poly.pdbx_seq_one_letter_code
_entity_poly.pdbx_strand_id
1 'polypeptide(L)'
;EVTGGLDEVQIGNIKDQLDKLTELKKRKESILSSIEEQGKLTPELKKRIEDSWDSTEIEDLYLPYKPKRITKAEIARKKGLEPLARIVMMTKRKRLASPRGSLYQRGSEER
;
A
#
# COMPACT_ATOMS: atom_id res chain seq x y z
N GLU A 1 -43.35 25.52 15.94
CA GLU A 1 -41.95 25.02 15.92
C GLU A 1 -41.65 24.30 14.63
N VAL A 2 -40.48 24.54 14.03
CA VAL A 2 -40.17 24.28 12.61
C VAL A 2 -39.58 22.88 12.36
N THR A 3 -39.51 22.00 13.37
CA THR A 3 -39.03 20.61 13.19
C THR A 3 -40.04 19.53 13.59
N GLY A 4 -41.28 19.90 13.93
CA GLY A 4 -42.40 18.96 14.01
C GLY A 4 -42.22 17.76 14.94
N GLY A 5 -41.46 17.89 16.04
CA GLY A 5 -41.33 16.82 17.04
C GLY A 5 -40.41 15.67 16.62
N LEU A 6 -39.34 15.95 15.88
CA LEU A 6 -38.24 15.00 15.72
C LEU A 6 -37.51 14.81 17.05
N ASP A 7 -37.54 13.59 17.57
CA ASP A 7 -36.85 13.14 18.77
C ASP A 7 -35.32 13.29 18.56
N GLU A 8 -34.56 13.75 19.55
CA GLU A 8 -33.11 14.05 19.40
C GLU A 8 -32.31 12.86 18.84
N VAL A 9 -32.77 11.64 19.11
CA VAL A 9 -32.25 10.38 18.58
C VAL A 9 -32.41 10.28 17.06
N GLN A 10 -33.52 10.74 16.50
CA GLN A 10 -33.77 10.76 15.06
C GLN A 10 -32.85 11.75 14.34
N ILE A 11 -32.59 12.91 14.95
CA ILE A 11 -31.65 13.91 14.42
C ILE A 11 -30.23 13.33 14.38
N GLY A 12 -29.81 12.64 15.44
CA GLY A 12 -28.53 11.92 15.48
C GLY A 12 -28.40 10.89 14.37
N ASN A 13 -29.41 10.03 14.20
CA ASN A 13 -29.42 9.00 13.16
C ASN A 13 -29.34 9.58 11.73
N ILE A 14 -30.05 10.68 11.47
CA ILE A 14 -30.01 11.37 10.18
C ILE A 14 -28.61 11.93 9.91
N LYS A 15 -27.98 12.52 10.93
CA LYS A 15 -26.61 13.03 10.81
C LYS A 15 -25.62 11.91 10.51
N ASP A 16 -25.70 10.79 11.22
CA ASP A 16 -24.83 9.63 10.99
C ASP A 16 -25.02 9.04 9.59
N GLN A 17 -26.26 8.98 9.09
CA GLN A 17 -26.54 8.57 7.72
C GLN A 17 -25.97 9.54 6.68
N LEU A 18 -26.12 10.84 6.91
CA LEU A 18 -25.56 11.88 6.05
C LEU A 18 -24.03 11.79 5.99
N ASP A 19 -23.39 11.60 7.13
CA ASP A 19 -21.93 11.47 7.22
C ASP A 19 -21.45 10.23 6.48
N LYS A 20 -22.12 9.08 6.64
CA LYS A 20 -21.83 7.85 5.88
C LYS A 20 -21.95 8.03 4.37
N LEU A 21 -23.02 8.68 3.91
CA LEU A 21 -23.22 8.95 2.48
C LEU A 21 -22.18 9.93 1.93
N THR A 22 -21.80 10.93 2.71
CA THR A 22 -20.75 11.90 2.36
C THR A 22 -19.40 11.21 2.22
N GLU A 23 -19.06 10.33 3.15
CA GLU A 23 -17.82 9.56 3.10
C GLU A 23 -17.79 8.59 1.91
N LEU A 24 -18.91 7.91 1.64
CA LEU A 24 -19.07 7.06 0.46
C LEU A 24 -18.84 7.86 -0.84
N LYS A 25 -19.41 9.06 -0.93
CA LYS A 25 -19.24 9.94 -2.09
C LYS A 25 -17.78 10.37 -2.27
N LYS A 26 -17.11 10.82 -1.21
CA LYS A 26 -15.67 11.16 -1.25
C LYS A 26 -14.83 9.96 -1.68
N ARG A 27 -15.19 8.77 -1.21
CA ARG A 27 -14.49 7.53 -1.56
C ARG A 27 -14.65 7.21 -3.05
N LYS A 28 -15.86 7.32 -3.59
CA LYS A 28 -16.12 7.17 -5.04
C LYS A 28 -15.29 8.15 -5.87
N GLU A 29 -15.28 9.43 -5.52
CA GLU A 29 -14.51 10.46 -6.22
C GLU A 29 -13.01 10.14 -6.22
N SER A 30 -12.47 9.70 -5.08
CA SER A 30 -11.06 9.30 -4.97
C SER A 30 -10.72 8.10 -5.87
N ILE A 31 -11.62 7.12 -5.95
CA ILE A 31 -11.46 5.93 -6.80
C ILE A 31 -11.52 6.33 -8.28
N LEU A 32 -12.51 7.13 -8.67
CA LEU A 32 -12.65 7.61 -10.05
C LEU A 32 -11.41 8.39 -10.49
N SER A 33 -10.92 9.31 -9.66
CA SER A 33 -9.69 10.05 -9.92
C SER A 33 -8.48 9.13 -10.07
N SER A 34 -8.32 8.13 -9.18
CA SER A 34 -7.21 7.17 -9.28
C SER A 34 -7.25 6.30 -10.54
N ILE A 35 -8.45 5.95 -11.03
CA ILE A 35 -8.62 5.18 -12.27
C ILE A 35 -8.41 6.08 -13.50
N GLU A 36 -8.84 7.35 -13.42
CA GLU A 36 -8.64 8.36 -14.45
C GLU A 36 -7.16 8.69 -14.65
N GLU A 37 -6.40 8.86 -13.56
CA GLU A 37 -4.94 9.05 -13.60
C GLU A 37 -4.21 7.89 -14.29
N GLN A 38 -4.78 6.69 -14.27
CA GLN A 38 -4.25 5.53 -14.97
C GLN A 38 -4.68 5.45 -16.45
N GLY A 39 -5.56 6.34 -16.91
CA GLY A 39 -6.12 6.34 -18.26
C GLY A 39 -7.03 5.15 -18.54
N LYS A 40 -7.55 4.49 -17.50
CA LYS A 40 -8.38 3.28 -17.60
C LYS A 40 -9.86 3.51 -17.31
N LEU A 41 -10.26 4.77 -17.08
CA LEU A 41 -11.63 5.11 -16.75
C LEU A 41 -12.50 5.05 -18.02
N THR A 42 -13.34 4.01 -18.11
CA THR A 42 -14.35 3.94 -19.17
C THR A 42 -15.65 4.60 -18.70
N PRO A 43 -16.46 5.17 -19.62
CA PRO A 43 -17.77 5.75 -19.27
C PRO A 43 -18.69 4.75 -18.56
N GLU A 44 -18.64 3.47 -18.96
CA GLU A 44 -19.43 2.39 -18.34
C GLU A 44 -18.99 2.11 -16.91
N LEU A 45 -17.68 2.08 -16.66
CA LEU A 45 -17.12 1.88 -15.32
C LEU A 45 -17.44 3.07 -14.41
N LYS A 46 -17.30 4.29 -14.92
CA LYS A 46 -17.68 5.51 -14.20
C LYS A 46 -19.14 5.42 -13.75
N LYS A 47 -20.04 5.11 -14.69
CA LYS A 47 -21.47 5.00 -14.40
C LYS A 47 -21.77 3.92 -13.36
N ARG A 48 -21.14 2.73 -13.45
CA ARG A 48 -21.29 1.66 -12.45
C ARG A 48 -20.84 2.10 -11.05
N ILE A 49 -19.74 2.84 -10.93
CA ILE A 49 -19.25 3.35 -9.64
C ILE A 49 -20.17 4.46 -9.10
N GLU A 50 -20.70 5.33 -9.96
CA GLU A 50 -21.64 6.38 -9.58
C GLU A 50 -22.98 5.80 -9.10
N ASP A 51 -23.51 4.79 -9.81
CA ASP A 51 -24.80 4.15 -9.53
C ASP A 51 -24.77 3.17 -8.35
N SER A 52 -23.61 2.63 -7.97
CA SER A 52 -23.51 1.68 -6.85
C SER A 52 -23.59 2.39 -5.50
N TRP A 53 -24.40 1.88 -4.57
CA TRP A 53 -24.54 2.44 -3.22
C TRP A 53 -23.85 1.60 -2.14
N ASP A 54 -23.26 0.48 -2.54
CA ASP A 54 -22.55 -0.42 -1.64
C ASP A 54 -21.05 -0.10 -1.64
N SER A 55 -20.52 0.26 -0.47
CA SER A 55 -19.09 0.49 -0.28
C SER A 55 -18.25 -0.71 -0.71
N THR A 56 -18.75 -1.93 -0.52
CA THR A 56 -18.04 -3.18 -0.81
C THR A 56 -17.90 -3.37 -2.32
N GLU A 57 -19.00 -3.21 -3.05
CA GLU A 57 -19.02 -3.31 -4.52
C GLU A 57 -18.10 -2.27 -5.15
N ILE A 58 -18.09 -1.04 -4.63
CA ILE A 58 -17.19 0.03 -5.09
C ILE A 58 -15.72 -0.35 -4.88
N GLU A 59 -15.37 -0.95 -3.74
CA GLU A 59 -14.00 -1.42 -3.48
C GLU A 59 -13.61 -2.59 -4.39
N ASP A 60 -14.54 -3.50 -4.66
CA ASP A 60 -14.31 -4.63 -5.58
C ASP A 60 -14.08 -4.16 -7.01
N LEU A 61 -14.84 -3.15 -7.47
CA LEU A 61 -14.64 -2.49 -8.76
C LEU A 61 -13.28 -1.79 -8.85
N TYR A 62 -12.78 -1.24 -7.74
CA TYR A 62 -11.48 -0.59 -7.68
C TYR A 62 -10.30 -1.56 -7.56
N LEU A 63 -10.52 -2.77 -7.05
CA LEU A 63 -9.48 -3.77 -6.77
C LEU A 63 -8.49 -4.01 -7.95
N PRO A 64 -8.92 -4.11 -9.22
CA PRO A 64 -8.02 -4.30 -10.36
C PRO A 64 -7.12 -3.09 -10.68
N TYR A 65 -7.54 -1.90 -10.25
CA TYR A 65 -6.88 -0.63 -10.52
C TYR A 65 -6.06 -0.13 -9.33
N LYS A 66 -6.21 -0.75 -8.16
CA LYS A 66 -5.47 -0.38 -6.96
C LYS A 66 -3.97 -0.45 -7.22
N PRO A 67 -3.22 0.66 -7.06
CA PRO A 67 -1.79 0.67 -7.36
C PRO A 67 -1.08 -0.33 -6.45
N LYS A 68 -0.40 -1.30 -7.06
CA LYS A 68 0.49 -2.20 -6.32
C LYS A 68 1.62 -1.35 -5.75
N ARG A 69 1.86 -1.44 -4.44
CA ARG A 69 3.00 -0.77 -3.81
C ARG A 69 4.28 -1.34 -4.43
N ILE A 70 4.91 -0.56 -5.31
CA ILE A 70 6.23 -0.91 -5.84
C ILE A 70 7.23 -0.62 -4.72
N THR A 71 7.88 -1.67 -4.23
CA THR A 71 8.89 -1.55 -3.18
C THR A 71 10.13 -0.83 -3.71
N LYS A 72 10.89 -0.16 -2.83
CA LYS A 72 12.20 0.43 -3.19
C LYS A 72 13.13 -0.62 -3.83
N ALA A 73 13.03 -1.87 -3.41
CA ALA A 73 13.76 -3.00 -3.99
C ALA A 73 13.35 -3.28 -5.44
N GLU A 74 12.06 -3.28 -5.76
CA GLU A 74 11.57 -3.45 -7.14
C GLU A 74 11.96 -2.29 -8.04
N ILE A 75 11.92 -1.05 -7.53
CA ILE A 75 12.42 0.13 -8.26
C ILE A 75 13.91 -0.03 -8.54
N ALA A 76 14.70 -0.46 -7.56
CA ALA A 76 16.14 -0.68 -7.72
C ALA A 76 16.45 -1.79 -8.74
N ARG A 77 15.70 -2.90 -8.74
CA ARG A 77 15.82 -3.95 -9.76
C ARG A 77 15.50 -3.43 -11.16
N LYS A 78 14.39 -2.67 -11.33
CA LYS A 78 14.04 -2.04 -12.62
C LYS A 78 15.11 -1.06 -13.11
N LYS A 79 15.82 -0.37 -12.21
CA LYS A 79 16.96 0.50 -12.53
C LYS A 79 18.27 -0.26 -12.81
N GLY A 80 18.23 -1.59 -12.90
CA GLY A 80 19.41 -2.40 -13.19
C GLY A 80 20.42 -2.47 -12.04
N LEU A 81 20.02 -2.20 -10.80
CA LEU A 81 20.91 -2.28 -9.63
C LEU A 81 21.07 -3.72 -9.09
N GLU A 82 20.40 -4.70 -9.70
CA GLU A 82 20.46 -6.09 -9.28
C GLU A 82 21.87 -6.73 -9.44
N PRO A 83 22.59 -6.55 -10.57
CA PRO A 83 23.95 -7.08 -10.71
C PRO A 83 24.92 -6.48 -9.69
N LEU A 84 24.82 -5.19 -9.42
CA LEU A 84 25.65 -4.50 -8.43
C LEU A 84 25.38 -5.01 -7.01
N ALA A 85 24.11 -5.21 -6.64
CA ALA A 85 23.76 -5.77 -5.34
C ALA A 85 24.34 -7.18 -5.13
N ARG A 86 24.33 -8.02 -6.18
CA ARG A 86 24.95 -9.37 -6.15
C ARG A 86 26.46 -9.29 -5.90
N ILE A 87 27.16 -8.38 -6.57
CA ILE A 87 28.60 -8.15 -6.38
C ILE A 87 28.89 -7.71 -4.93
N VAL A 88 28.15 -6.73 -4.41
CA VAL A 88 28.33 -6.26 -3.02
C VAL A 88 28.07 -7.37 -2.00
N MET A 89 27.01 -8.17 -2.19
CA MET A 89 26.71 -9.31 -1.31
C MET A 89 27.80 -10.39 -1.35
N MET A 90 28.42 -10.63 -2.51
CA MET A 90 29.51 -11.58 -2.68
C MET A 90 30.80 -11.08 -2.01
N THR A 91 31.11 -9.79 -2.14
CA THR A 91 32.28 -9.16 -1.50
C THR A 91 32.16 -9.12 0.03
N LYS A 92 30.96 -8.84 0.56
CA LYS A 92 30.71 -8.81 2.01
C LYS A 92 30.94 -10.18 2.66
N ARG A 93 30.66 -11.28 1.96
CA ARG A 93 30.96 -12.65 2.41
C ARG A 93 32.46 -12.94 2.49
N LYS A 94 33.27 -12.49 1.53
CA LYS A 94 34.73 -12.71 1.54
C LYS A 94 35.44 -12.01 2.70
N ARG A 95 34.94 -10.85 3.15
CA ARG A 95 35.61 -10.04 4.19
C ARG A 95 35.40 -10.56 5.61
N LEU A 96 34.33 -11.35 5.85
CA LEU A 96 34.07 -12.01 7.15
C LEU A 96 34.78 -13.37 7.28
N ALA A 97 35.30 -13.92 6.17
CA ALA A 97 36.06 -15.17 6.14
C ALA A 97 37.58 -14.94 6.24
N SER A 98 38.02 -13.95 7.02
CA SER A 98 39.45 -13.77 7.33
C SER A 98 39.73 -14.35 8.71
N PRO A 99 40.40 -15.52 8.81
CA PRO A 99 40.81 -16.06 10.10
C PRO A 99 42.08 -15.34 10.56
N ARG A 100 41.96 -14.07 10.97
CA ARG A 100 43.02 -13.41 11.75
C ARG A 100 42.79 -13.69 13.23
N GLY A 101 43.05 -14.93 13.64
CA GLY A 101 42.88 -15.37 15.03
C GLY A 101 43.61 -16.67 15.38
N SER A 102 44.68 -17.04 14.67
CA SER A 102 45.42 -18.29 14.91
C SER A 102 46.93 -18.05 15.14
N LEU A 103 47.27 -17.09 16.01
CA LEU A 103 48.68 -16.80 16.38
C LEU A 103 48.97 -16.90 17.88
N TYR A 104 48.18 -17.69 18.62
CA TYR A 104 48.43 -17.97 20.05
C TYR A 104 48.37 -19.47 20.36
N GLN A 105 49.18 -20.29 19.69
CA GLN A 105 49.56 -21.62 20.19
C GLN A 105 50.97 -21.98 19.67
N ARG A 106 52.00 -21.34 20.22
CA ARG A 106 53.35 -21.92 20.19
C ARG A 106 54.06 -21.53 21.48
N GLY A 107 54.09 -22.47 22.43
CA GLY A 107 54.85 -22.32 23.66
C GLY A 107 54.25 -23.18 24.77
N SER A 108 54.49 -24.49 24.71
CA SER A 108 54.52 -25.44 25.84
C SER A 108 54.93 -26.81 25.30
N GLU A 109 55.90 -27.45 25.94
CA GLU A 109 56.41 -28.83 25.74
C GLU A 109 57.40 -28.97 24.56
N GLU A 110 58.61 -29.53 24.69
CA GLU A 110 59.22 -30.53 25.60
C GLU A 110 60.57 -30.00 26.13
N ARG A 111 60.95 -30.15 27.42
CA ARG A 111 61.59 -31.32 28.07
C ARG A 111 62.73 -31.97 27.27
#